data_AF-A0A095YYV6-F1
#
_entry.id   AF-A0A095YYV6-F1
#
_cell.length_a   1.000
_cell.length_b   1.000
_cell.length_c   1.000
_cell.angle_alpha   90.00
_cell.angle_beta   90.00
_cell.angle_gamma   90.00
#
_symmetry.space_group_name_H-M   'P 1'
#
loop_
_entity.id
_entity.type
_entity.pdbx_description
1 polymer ?
#
loop_
_entity_poly.entity_id
_entity_poly.type
_entity_poly.pdbx_seq_one_letter_code
_entity_poly.pdbx_strand_id
1 'polypeptide(L)'
;MTKTSAEIEKELEQANTRARTLRNQLKRARADELLSAKQALGEAVATLVFAETTEAIQALVQTLNDPVIAEEVRHVFGVNSTKNSTPEEPESDPPWGSDNGDDQDGTSVPPAQW
;
A
#
# COMPACT_ATOMS: atom_id res chain seq x y z
N MET A 1 -0.77 33.71 -20.20
CA MET A 1 0.22 33.98 -19.14
C MET A 1 0.84 32.64 -18.75
N THR A 2 2.16 32.56 -18.76
CA THR A 2 2.89 31.36 -18.35
C THR A 2 2.97 31.35 -16.82
N LYS A 3 2.64 30.23 -16.18
CA LYS A 3 2.76 30.10 -14.73
C LYS A 3 4.21 30.24 -14.29
N THR A 4 4.42 30.86 -13.14
CA THR A 4 5.74 30.95 -12.51
C THR A 4 6.11 29.62 -11.84
N SER A 5 7.40 29.40 -11.59
CA SER A 5 7.88 28.19 -10.90
C SER A 5 7.21 28.00 -9.53
N ALA A 6 7.07 29.08 -8.76
CA ALA A 6 6.42 29.06 -7.44
C ALA A 6 4.95 28.66 -7.50
N GLU A 7 4.23 29.07 -8.53
CA GLU A 7 2.82 28.66 -8.74
C GLU A 7 2.73 27.16 -9.08
N ILE A 8 3.69 26.64 -9.85
CA ILE A 8 3.76 25.21 -10.19
C ILE A 8 4.09 24.37 -8.96
N GLU A 9 5.04 24.79 -8.12
CA GLU A 9 5.38 24.11 -6.86
C GLU A 9 4.16 24.04 -5.91
N LYS A 10 3.43 25.14 -5.78
CA LYS A 10 2.21 25.17 -4.96
C LYS A 10 1.12 24.23 -5.49
N GLU A 11 0.95 24.16 -6.82
CA GLU A 11 0.03 23.22 -7.43
C GLU A 11 0.46 21.76 -7.23
N LEU A 12 1.76 21.48 -7.30
CA LEU A 12 2.32 20.15 -7.04
C LEU A 12 2.06 19.71 -5.60
N GLU A 13 2.30 20.59 -4.62
CA GLU A 13 2.07 20.30 -3.20
C GLU A 13 0.59 20.01 -2.90
N GLN A 14 -0.32 20.81 -3.50
CA GLN A 14 -1.76 20.56 -3.39
C GLN A 14 -2.16 19.24 -4.03
N ALA A 15 -1.62 18.92 -5.21
CA ALA A 15 -1.87 17.66 -5.90
C ALA A 15 -1.36 16.46 -5.08
N ASN A 16 -0.17 16.58 -4.48
CA ASN A 16 0.41 15.52 -3.66
C ASN A 16 -0.41 15.28 -2.39
N THR A 17 -0.86 16.35 -1.72
CA THR A 17 -1.76 16.25 -0.57
C THR A 17 -3.07 15.56 -0.94
N ARG A 18 -3.70 15.94 -2.06
CA ARG A 18 -4.92 15.29 -2.55
C ARG A 18 -4.69 13.81 -2.87
N ALA A 19 -3.57 13.49 -3.53
CA ALA A 19 -3.20 12.12 -3.85
C ALA A 19 -3.01 11.28 -2.57
N ARG A 20 -2.36 11.83 -1.54
CA ARG A 20 -2.21 11.17 -0.24
C ARG A 20 -3.56 10.89 0.43
N THR A 21 -4.47 11.85 0.41
CA THR A 21 -5.83 11.66 0.93
C THR A 21 -6.58 10.56 0.18
N LEU A 22 -6.53 10.56 -1.15
CA LEU A 22 -7.17 9.53 -1.98
C LEU A 22 -6.56 8.14 -1.72
N ARG A 23 -5.23 8.03 -1.57
CA ARG A 23 -4.57 6.77 -1.21
C ARG A 23 -5.09 6.25 0.14
N ASN A 24 -5.23 7.12 1.13
CA ASN A 24 -5.75 6.71 2.45
C ASN A 24 -7.22 6.28 2.38
N GLN A 25 -8.05 6.99 1.60
CA GLN A 25 -9.44 6.59 1.38
C GLN A 25 -9.54 5.25 0.65
N LEU A 26 -8.72 5.02 -0.38
CA LEU A 26 -8.65 3.75 -1.09
C LEU A 26 -8.20 2.60 -0.17
N LYS A 27 -7.19 2.84 0.70
CA LYS A 27 -6.75 1.85 1.69
C LYS A 27 -7.91 1.46 2.63
N ARG A 28 -8.70 2.43 3.11
CA ARG A 28 -9.87 2.16 3.97
C ARG A 28 -10.98 1.43 3.23
N ALA A 29 -11.38 1.91 2.06
CA ALA A 29 -12.42 1.28 1.26
C ALA A 29 -12.11 -0.19 0.95
N ARG A 30 -10.86 -0.49 0.56
CA ARG A 30 -10.41 -1.87 0.34
C ARG A 30 -10.46 -2.72 1.60
N ALA A 31 -10.14 -2.16 2.77
CA ALA A 31 -10.22 -2.88 4.03
C ALA A 31 -11.69 -3.19 4.40
N ASP A 32 -12.60 -2.25 4.16
CA ASP A 32 -14.03 -2.42 4.42
C ASP A 32 -14.65 -3.45 3.45
N GLU A 33 -14.31 -3.39 2.16
CA GLU A 33 -14.71 -4.39 1.15
C GLU A 33 -14.23 -5.79 1.54
N LEU A 34 -12.97 -5.91 1.96
CA LEU A 34 -12.37 -7.16 2.42
C LEU A 34 -13.06 -7.73 3.66
N LEU A 35 -13.39 -6.87 4.63
CA LEU A 35 -14.10 -7.28 5.83
C LEU A 35 -15.50 -7.81 5.50
N SER A 36 -16.24 -7.09 4.65
CA SER A 36 -17.57 -7.50 4.19
C SER A 36 -17.52 -8.84 3.45
N ALA A 37 -16.55 -9.00 2.56
CA ALA A 37 -16.33 -10.24 1.81
C ALA A 37 -16.04 -11.43 2.74
N LYS A 38 -15.17 -11.24 3.76
CA LYS A 38 -14.87 -12.27 4.75
C LYS A 38 -16.09 -12.64 5.61
N GLN A 39 -16.93 -11.66 5.95
CA GLN A 39 -18.18 -11.92 6.67
C GLN A 39 -19.14 -12.76 5.83
N ALA A 40 -19.32 -12.42 4.55
CA ALA A 40 -20.16 -13.18 3.62
C ALA A 40 -19.65 -14.63 3.44
N LEU A 41 -18.33 -14.81 3.34
CA LEU A 41 -17.73 -16.16 3.31
C LEU A 41 -18.01 -16.94 4.59
N GLY A 42 -17.81 -16.31 5.76
CA GLY A 42 -18.08 -16.93 7.05
C GLY A 42 -19.54 -17.36 7.21
N GLU A 43 -20.48 -16.51 6.77
CA GLU A 43 -21.91 -16.83 6.76
C GLU A 43 -22.21 -18.00 5.83
N ALA A 44 -21.73 -17.97 4.59
CA ALA A 44 -21.98 -19.05 3.62
C ALA A 44 -21.41 -20.39 4.09
N VAL A 45 -20.20 -20.39 4.68
CA VAL A 45 -19.60 -21.60 5.27
C VAL A 45 -20.42 -22.09 6.47
N ALA A 46 -20.85 -21.20 7.36
CA ALA A 46 -21.69 -21.58 8.48
C ALA A 46 -23.03 -22.18 8.02
N THR A 47 -23.71 -21.55 7.06
CA THR A 47 -24.96 -22.07 6.49
C THR A 47 -24.75 -23.45 5.88
N LEU A 48 -23.66 -23.67 5.14
CA LEU A 48 -23.36 -24.99 4.59
C LEU A 48 -23.17 -26.04 5.70
N VAL A 49 -22.38 -25.72 6.73
CA VAL A 49 -22.08 -26.63 7.84
C VAL A 49 -23.33 -27.03 8.62
N PHE A 50 -24.32 -26.14 8.75
CA PHE A 50 -25.52 -26.41 9.55
C PHE A 50 -26.73 -26.90 8.73
N ALA A 51 -26.90 -26.43 7.50
CA ALA A 51 -28.08 -26.75 6.69
C ALA A 51 -27.89 -27.98 5.82
N GLU A 52 -26.65 -28.28 5.40
CA GLU A 52 -26.29 -29.41 4.53
C GLU A 52 -27.17 -29.53 3.26
N THR A 53 -27.66 -28.40 2.73
CA THR A 53 -28.50 -28.37 1.53
C THR A 53 -27.74 -27.98 0.27
N THR A 54 -28.30 -28.35 -0.89
CA THR A 54 -27.76 -27.96 -2.20
C THR A 54 -27.74 -26.45 -2.38
N GLU A 55 -28.72 -25.73 -1.84
CA GLU A 55 -28.79 -24.26 -1.88
C GLU A 55 -27.64 -23.64 -1.08
N ALA A 56 -27.27 -24.24 0.06
CA ALA A 56 -26.14 -23.78 0.86
C ALA A 56 -24.81 -24.02 0.14
N ILE A 57 -24.67 -25.15 -0.57
CA ILE A 57 -23.51 -25.41 -1.44
C ILE A 57 -23.45 -24.35 -2.56
N GLN A 58 -24.59 -24.06 -3.20
CA GLN A 58 -24.65 -23.06 -4.26
C GLN A 58 -24.29 -21.66 -3.77
N ALA A 59 -24.77 -21.27 -2.59
CA ALA A 59 -24.43 -20.00 -1.96
C ALA A 59 -22.93 -19.89 -1.69
N LEU A 60 -22.31 -20.95 -1.15
CA LEU A 60 -20.86 -20.98 -0.95
C LEU A 60 -20.10 -20.84 -2.27
N VAL A 61 -20.50 -21.56 -3.32
CA VAL A 61 -19.86 -21.45 -4.64
C VAL A 61 -19.97 -20.04 -5.19
N GLN A 62 -21.13 -19.38 -5.05
CA GLN A 62 -21.30 -17.99 -5.47
C GLN A 62 -20.38 -17.05 -4.70
N THR A 63 -20.30 -17.20 -3.38
CA THR A 63 -19.42 -16.41 -2.52
C THR A 63 -17.94 -16.62 -2.86
N LEU A 64 -17.52 -17.85 -3.18
CA LEU A 64 -16.15 -18.13 -3.61
C LEU A 64 -15.79 -17.54 -4.99
N ASN A 65 -16.79 -17.23 -5.83
CA ASN A 65 -16.57 -16.56 -7.11
C ASN A 65 -16.40 -15.04 -6.99
N ASP A 66 -16.63 -14.45 -5.81
CA ASP A 66 -16.29 -13.06 -5.57
C ASP A 66 -14.77 -12.85 -5.70
N PRO A 67 -14.30 -11.85 -6.47
CA PRO A 67 -12.88 -11.68 -6.75
C PRO A 67 -12.03 -11.36 -5.52
N VAL A 68 -12.59 -10.63 -4.55
CA VAL A 68 -11.89 -10.28 -3.29
C VAL A 68 -11.70 -11.55 -2.48
N ILE A 69 -12.73 -12.39 -2.39
CA ILE A 69 -12.67 -13.68 -1.70
C ILE A 69 -11.71 -14.64 -2.42
N ALA A 70 -11.80 -14.74 -3.74
CA ALA A 70 -10.96 -15.62 -4.54
C ALA A 70 -9.46 -15.25 -4.46
N GLU A 71 -9.13 -13.96 -4.39
CA GLU A 71 -7.75 -13.51 -4.16
C GLU A 71 -7.27 -13.87 -2.75
N GLU A 72 -8.07 -13.64 -1.72
CA GLU A 72 -7.70 -13.98 -0.34
C GLU A 72 -7.56 -15.47 -0.09
N VAL A 73 -8.45 -16.28 -0.66
CA VAL A 73 -8.33 -17.74 -0.63
C VAL A 73 -7.01 -18.15 -1.30
N ARG A 74 -6.66 -17.59 -2.47
CA ARG A 74 -5.37 -17.84 -3.13
C ARG A 74 -4.18 -17.42 -2.26
N HIS A 75 -4.26 -16.26 -1.60
CA HIS A 75 -3.25 -15.74 -0.69
C HIS A 75 -3.03 -16.67 0.51
N VAL A 76 -4.10 -17.07 1.20
CA VAL A 76 -4.04 -17.92 2.40
C VAL A 76 -3.57 -19.34 2.07
N PHE A 77 -4.07 -19.94 0.99
CA PHE A 77 -3.72 -21.30 0.59
C PHE A 77 -2.37 -21.38 -0.13
N GLY A 78 -1.57 -20.31 -0.14
CA GLY A 78 -0.18 -20.35 -0.56
C GLY A 78 -0.02 -20.71 -2.03
N VAL A 79 -0.97 -20.36 -2.90
CA VAL A 79 -0.76 -20.37 -4.35
C VAL A 79 0.13 -19.17 -4.71
N ASN A 80 1.32 -19.14 -4.13
CA ASN A 80 2.39 -18.20 -4.39
C ASN A 80 2.97 -18.52 -5.78
N SER A 81 2.30 -18.06 -6.83
CA SER A 81 3.06 -17.61 -7.99
C SER A 81 3.54 -16.20 -7.69
N THR A 82 4.73 -16.15 -7.10
CA THR A 82 5.66 -15.02 -7.15
C THR A 82 5.38 -14.06 -8.31
N LYS A 83 4.83 -12.88 -8.02
CA LYS A 83 5.27 -11.59 -8.57
C LYS A 83 4.44 -10.43 -8.04
N ASN A 84 5.14 -9.62 -7.24
CA ASN A 84 5.13 -8.17 -7.33
C ASN A 84 3.86 -7.45 -6.88
N SER A 85 3.76 -7.18 -5.58
CA SER A 85 3.03 -6.03 -5.05
C SER A 85 3.76 -5.44 -3.86
N THR A 86 5.03 -5.07 -4.09
CA THR A 86 5.67 -4.01 -3.33
C THR A 86 5.99 -2.89 -4.30
N PRO A 87 5.38 -1.72 -4.16
CA PRO A 87 6.15 -0.52 -4.00
C PRO A 87 6.30 -0.34 -2.51
N GLU A 88 7.50 -0.66 -2.01
CA GLU A 88 8.05 -0.02 -0.83
C GLU A 88 7.77 1.49 -1.02
N GLU A 89 7.00 2.11 -0.12
CA GLU A 89 6.98 3.56 -0.05
C GLU A 89 8.45 3.97 0.17
N PRO A 90 9.06 4.83 -0.67
CA PRO A 90 10.38 5.33 -0.37
C PRO A 90 10.28 6.09 0.96
N GLU A 91 10.86 5.50 2.00
CA GLU A 91 11.14 6.21 3.24
C GLU A 91 12.13 7.33 2.89
N SER A 92 11.65 8.56 3.08
CA SER A 92 12.40 9.80 3.23
C SER A 92 13.42 10.17 2.13
N ASP A 93 13.06 11.21 1.36
CA ASP A 93 13.99 12.30 1.11
C ASP A 93 13.26 13.63 1.35
N PRO A 94 13.60 14.40 2.40
CA PRO A 94 13.37 15.83 2.39
C PRO A 94 14.40 16.48 1.44
N PRO A 95 13.94 17.28 0.47
CA PRO A 95 14.79 17.97 -0.48
C PRO A 95 15.31 19.26 0.19
N TRP A 96 16.63 19.47 0.18
CA TRP A 96 17.35 20.70 0.61
C TRP A 96 17.63 20.88 2.12
N GLY A 97 18.93 20.94 2.46
CA GLY A 97 19.53 21.29 3.77
C GLY A 97 20.61 20.25 4.14
N SER A 98 21.91 20.47 4.02
CA SER A 98 22.69 21.68 4.27
C SER A 98 23.73 21.97 3.19
N ASP A 99 23.67 23.19 2.67
CA ASP A 99 24.85 23.97 2.33
C ASP A 99 25.62 24.26 3.64
N ASN A 100 26.95 24.25 3.57
CA ASN A 100 27.93 24.49 4.64
C ASN A 100 28.42 23.28 5.48
N GLY A 101 29.54 22.72 5.03
CA GLY A 101 30.40 21.77 5.74
C GLY A 101 31.68 21.57 4.94
N ASP A 102 32.47 22.62 4.88
CA ASP A 102 33.77 22.78 4.23
C ASP A 102 34.73 21.61 4.48
N ASP A 103 34.88 20.71 3.50
CA ASP A 103 35.97 19.70 3.45
C ASP A 103 36.78 19.91 2.16
N GLN A 104 37.30 21.12 1.99
CA GLN A 104 38.48 21.38 1.18
C GLN A 104 39.60 21.87 2.11
N ASP A 105 40.26 20.95 2.80
CA ASP A 105 41.66 21.16 3.16
C ASP A 105 42.45 19.87 2.94
N GLY A 106 43.12 19.85 1.79
CA GLY A 106 44.14 18.89 1.46
C GLY A 106 45.34 19.05 2.39
N THR A 107 45.73 17.93 2.99
CA THR A 107 47.14 17.60 3.26
C THR A 107 47.84 18.53 4.26
N SER A 108 47.76 18.21 5.55
CA SER A 108 48.77 18.61 6.55
C SER A 108 49.13 17.43 7.45
N VAL A 109 50.08 16.64 6.96
CA VAL A 109 51.15 15.88 7.65
C VAL A 109 50.96 15.57 9.15
N PRO A 110 50.88 14.29 9.58
CA PRO A 110 51.27 13.88 10.93
C PRO A 110 52.78 13.59 10.98
N PRO A 111 53.46 13.45 12.13
CA PRO A 111 53.02 13.53 13.54
C PRO A 111 53.97 14.35 14.45
N ALA A 112 53.59 14.56 15.71
CA ALA A 112 54.56 14.59 16.81
C ALA A 112 53.93 14.04 18.09
N GLN A 113 54.48 12.91 18.53
CA GLN A 113 54.32 12.34 19.86
C GLN A 113 55.02 13.25 20.87
N TRP A 114 54.36 13.66 21.95
CA TRP A 114 54.80 13.59 23.35
C TRP A 114 53.55 13.50 24.24
#